data_AF-A0A0G4H5Y2-F1
#
_entry.id   AF-A0A0G4H5Y2-F1
#
_cell.length_a   1.000
_cell.length_b   1.000
_cell.length_c   1.000
_cell.angle_alpha   90.00
_cell.angle_beta   90.00
_cell.angle_gamma   90.00
#
_symmetry.space_group_name_H-M   'P 1'
#
loop_
_entity.id
_entity.type
_entity.pdbx_description
1 polymer ?
#
loop_
_entity_poly.entity_id
_entity_poly.type
_entity_poly.pdbx_seq_one_letter_code
_entity_poly.pdbx_strand_id
1 'polypeptide(L)'
;MREAFGEPLVNSASGSTFPEWEAYHDRVCQLRLRCVKDLSKLGNLSRAIAEAIADEVEKISKLEAPSERVGVFVRTLIQRDPDVKRKRDVKRMLWRRLEMWQNGQVEELVCEAERLDQQFLTTQPQLDDASVYRIFNKLMLEGKVRAAVRFVTERGGEGILHPSAQADRRPPGVTVLDVLRKKHPPQQQPYEEAFLPCDDLPPLIDVDITDSTVERAAWCLSGSAGSTGGDANFWQTFLLRYGAKSGRLRAAVASLVSILANTIVS
;
A
#
# COMPACT_ATOMS: atom_id res chain seq x y z
N MET A 1 -10.88 34.09 -7.79
CA MET A 1 -10.15 32.85 -7.47
C MET A 1 -10.31 32.69 -5.97
N ARG A 2 -10.92 31.59 -5.48
CA ARG A 2 -11.16 31.44 -4.03
C ARG A 2 -9.83 31.04 -3.38
N GLU A 3 -9.24 31.97 -2.64
CA GLU A 3 -8.11 31.73 -1.75
C GLU A 3 -8.69 31.23 -0.41
N ALA A 4 -8.16 30.14 0.12
CA ALA A 4 -8.39 29.75 1.50
C ALA A 4 -7.04 29.80 2.21
N PHE A 5 -6.97 30.52 3.33
CA PHE A 5 -5.74 30.66 4.12
C PHE A 5 -4.52 31.20 3.36
N GLY A 6 -4.72 32.03 2.32
CA GLY A 6 -3.64 32.66 1.57
C GLY A 6 -3.02 31.81 0.46
N GLU A 7 -3.58 30.62 0.17
CA GLU A 7 -3.16 29.79 -0.96
C GLU A 7 -4.31 29.43 -1.90
N PRO A 8 -4.02 29.25 -3.21
CA PRO A 8 -5.02 28.85 -4.19
C PRO A 8 -5.51 27.41 -3.94
N LEU A 9 -6.83 27.21 -3.93
CA LEU A 9 -7.52 25.91 -3.79
C LEU A 9 -7.30 24.92 -4.95
N VAL A 10 -6.37 25.20 -5.85
CA VAL A 10 -6.09 24.39 -7.03
C VAL A 10 -4.69 23.83 -6.86
N ASN A 11 -4.53 22.51 -6.98
CA ASN A 11 -3.22 21.88 -6.92
C ASN A 11 -2.28 22.57 -7.90
N SER A 12 -1.44 23.47 -7.42
CA SER A 12 -0.54 24.19 -8.29
C SER A 12 0.65 23.26 -8.47
N ALA A 13 0.92 22.88 -9.72
CA ALA A 13 2.00 21.95 -10.10
C ALA A 13 3.41 22.54 -9.88
N SER A 14 3.60 23.38 -8.86
CA SER A 14 4.83 24.08 -8.53
C SER A 14 5.74 23.27 -7.59
N GLY A 15 5.28 22.12 -7.10
CA GLY A 15 6.13 21.16 -6.39
C GLY A 15 7.09 20.43 -7.34
N SER A 16 8.27 20.05 -6.81
CA SER A 16 9.22 19.17 -7.50
C SER A 16 8.48 17.98 -8.11
N THR A 17 8.36 17.96 -9.44
CA THR A 17 7.68 16.87 -10.13
C THR A 17 8.64 15.71 -10.23
N PHE A 18 8.22 14.53 -9.74
CA PHE A 18 9.01 13.30 -9.76
C PHE A 18 8.42 12.29 -10.76
N PRO A 19 8.36 12.62 -12.08
CA PRO A 19 7.60 11.84 -13.06
C PRO A 19 8.09 10.40 -13.21
N GLU A 20 9.37 10.15 -12.97
CA GLU A 20 9.96 8.81 -12.95
C GLU A 20 9.32 7.91 -11.87
N TRP A 21 8.97 8.46 -10.71
CA TRP A 21 8.39 7.71 -9.59
C TRP A 21 6.93 7.36 -9.83
N GLU A 22 6.20 8.24 -10.51
CA GLU A 22 4.85 7.95 -10.99
C GLU A 22 4.88 6.80 -12.00
N ALA A 23 5.80 6.85 -12.98
CA ALA A 23 5.96 5.76 -13.95
C ALA A 23 6.35 4.43 -13.29
N TYR A 24 7.26 4.43 -12.31
CA TYR A 24 7.60 3.24 -11.54
C TYR A 24 6.43 2.70 -10.73
N HIS A 25 5.69 3.60 -10.09
CA HIS A 25 4.53 3.24 -9.30
C HIS A 25 3.44 2.60 -10.16
N ASP A 26 3.15 3.15 -11.33
CA ASP A 26 2.16 2.62 -12.27
C ASP A 26 2.52 1.21 -12.73
N ARG A 27 3.78 0.99 -13.14
CA ARG A 27 4.28 -0.34 -13.54
C ARG A 27 4.09 -1.36 -12.43
N VAL A 28 4.48 -1.00 -11.21
CA VAL A 28 4.49 -1.90 -10.05
C VAL A 28 3.08 -2.10 -9.45
N CYS A 29 2.17 -1.15 -9.62
CA CYS A 29 0.77 -1.26 -9.18
C CYS A 29 -0.06 -2.21 -10.05
N GLN A 30 0.27 -2.34 -11.33
CA GLN A 30 -0.37 -3.28 -12.25
C GLN A 30 0.01 -4.75 -11.99
N LEU A 31 1.08 -5.00 -11.24
CA LEU A 31 1.54 -6.34 -10.91
C LEU A 31 0.58 -7.04 -9.94
N ARG A 32 0.40 -8.35 -10.14
CA ARG A 32 -0.46 -9.19 -9.29
C ARG A 32 0.14 -9.41 -7.90
N LEU A 33 1.47 -9.29 -7.80
CA LEU A 33 2.31 -9.38 -6.61
C LEU A 33 1.90 -10.47 -5.61
N ARG A 34 2.65 -11.56 -5.60
CA ARG A 34 2.64 -12.49 -4.46
C ARG A 34 3.74 -12.08 -3.50
N CYS A 35 3.42 -11.66 -2.29
CA CYS A 35 4.41 -11.20 -1.31
C CYS A 35 4.95 -12.34 -0.41
N VAL A 36 6.19 -12.17 0.07
CA VAL A 36 6.76 -12.99 1.16
C VAL A 36 6.01 -12.70 2.45
N LYS A 37 5.46 -13.73 3.11
CA LYS A 37 4.54 -13.58 4.25
C LYS A 37 5.19 -13.46 5.63
N ASP A 38 6.37 -14.05 5.85
CA ASP A 38 7.00 -14.10 7.18
C ASP A 38 8.37 -13.42 7.18
N LEU A 39 8.34 -12.09 7.27
CA LEU A 39 9.54 -11.26 7.41
C LEU A 39 10.00 -11.16 8.87
N SER A 40 9.14 -11.45 9.84
CA SER A 40 9.44 -11.31 11.28
C SER A 40 10.59 -12.20 11.76
N LYS A 41 10.79 -13.35 11.09
CA LYS A 41 11.80 -14.35 11.48
C LYS A 41 13.15 -14.21 10.76
N LEU A 42 13.41 -13.08 10.11
CA LEU A 42 14.63 -12.86 9.32
C LEU A 42 15.74 -12.12 10.08
N GLY A 43 15.48 -11.73 11.33
CA GLY A 43 16.47 -11.20 12.27
C GLY A 43 17.02 -9.86 11.81
N ASN A 44 18.33 -9.75 11.61
CA ASN A 44 18.99 -8.51 11.18
C ASN A 44 18.47 -7.98 9.85
N LEU A 45 18.03 -8.87 8.94
CA LEU A 45 17.39 -8.46 7.68
C LEU A 45 16.17 -7.60 7.93
N SER A 46 15.27 -8.05 8.81
CA SER A 46 14.05 -7.32 9.13
C SER A 46 14.33 -5.98 9.81
N ARG A 47 15.38 -5.89 10.63
CA ARG A 47 15.78 -4.63 11.25
C ARG A 47 16.28 -3.60 10.24
N ALA A 48 17.09 -4.00 9.25
CA ALA A 48 17.53 -3.05 8.24
C ALA A 48 16.44 -2.73 7.21
N ILE A 49 15.48 -3.64 6.96
CA ILE A 49 14.27 -3.28 6.19
C ILE A 49 13.48 -2.20 6.97
N ALA A 50 13.29 -2.37 8.29
CA ALA A 50 12.61 -1.36 9.10
C ALA A 50 13.29 0.02 9.01
N GLU A 51 14.62 0.01 9.04
CA GLU A 51 15.45 1.21 8.90
C GLU A 51 15.33 1.84 7.51
N ALA A 52 15.41 1.05 6.44
CA ALA A 52 15.25 1.55 5.09
C ALA A 52 13.85 2.11 4.83
N ILE A 53 12.79 1.49 5.39
CA ILE A 53 11.44 2.07 5.32
C ILE A 53 11.41 3.41 6.06
N ALA A 54 12.05 3.51 7.23
CA ALA A 54 12.12 4.77 7.98
C ALA A 54 12.85 5.86 7.18
N ASP A 55 13.97 5.53 6.53
CA ASP A 55 14.72 6.46 5.67
C ASP A 55 13.83 6.99 4.53
N GLU A 56 13.03 6.14 3.91
CA GLU A 56 12.12 6.55 2.84
C GLU A 56 10.96 7.41 3.36
N VAL A 57 10.37 7.07 4.51
CA VAL A 57 9.31 7.89 5.13
C VAL A 57 9.85 9.25 5.59
N GLU A 58 11.08 9.30 6.13
CA GLU A 58 11.72 10.55 6.52
C GLU A 58 11.94 11.48 5.33
N LYS A 59 12.40 10.96 4.17
CA LYS A 59 12.54 11.76 2.95
C LYS A 59 11.20 12.34 2.50
N ILE A 60 10.12 11.55 2.55
CA ILE A 60 8.77 12.02 2.22
C ILE A 60 8.34 13.11 3.21
N SER A 61 8.57 12.92 4.51
CA SER A 61 8.25 13.95 5.52
C SER A 61 9.02 15.25 5.30
N LYS A 62 10.22 15.20 4.71
CA LYS A 62 11.00 16.40 4.37
C LYS A 62 10.64 16.99 3.02
N LEU A 63 9.65 16.43 2.32
CA LEU A 63 9.27 16.78 0.94
C LEU A 63 10.44 16.60 -0.06
N GLU A 64 11.42 15.76 0.27
CA GLU A 64 12.57 15.42 -0.57
C GLU A 64 12.27 14.27 -1.55
N ALA A 65 11.17 13.55 -1.33
CA ALA A 65 10.76 12.42 -2.15
C ALA A 65 9.23 12.29 -2.24
N PRO A 66 8.70 11.76 -3.34
CA PRO A 66 7.27 11.50 -3.51
C PRO A 66 6.82 10.27 -2.72
N SER A 67 5.53 10.18 -2.42
CA SER A 67 4.95 9.09 -1.61
C SER A 67 5.05 7.72 -2.29
N GLU A 68 5.00 7.72 -3.62
CA GLU A 68 5.10 6.61 -4.57
C GLU A 68 6.36 5.77 -4.31
N ARG A 69 7.44 6.43 -3.89
CA ARG A 69 8.75 5.81 -3.65
C ARG A 69 8.69 4.73 -2.58
N VAL A 70 7.98 4.95 -1.47
CA VAL A 70 7.75 3.92 -0.43
C VAL A 70 6.96 2.73 -0.99
N GLY A 71 5.96 3.00 -1.84
CA GLY A 71 5.15 1.97 -2.47
C GLY A 71 5.96 1.08 -3.41
N VAL A 72 6.77 1.69 -4.28
CA VAL A 72 7.67 0.98 -5.20
C VAL A 72 8.70 0.18 -4.41
N PHE A 73 9.29 0.77 -3.36
CA PHE A 73 10.25 0.09 -2.50
C PHE A 73 9.69 -1.19 -1.89
N VAL A 74 8.58 -1.08 -1.16
CA VAL A 74 8.01 -2.21 -0.42
C VAL A 74 7.59 -3.30 -1.38
N ARG A 75 6.92 -2.95 -2.50
CA ARG A 75 6.43 -3.92 -3.48
C ARG A 75 7.54 -4.71 -4.15
N THR A 76 8.58 -4.04 -4.64
CA THR A 76 9.72 -4.69 -5.31
C THR A 76 10.55 -5.52 -4.33
N LEU A 77 10.74 -5.02 -3.10
CA LEU A 77 11.47 -5.72 -2.05
C LEU A 77 10.81 -7.05 -1.70
N ILE A 78 9.52 -7.03 -1.35
CA ILE A 78 8.85 -8.19 -0.71
C ILE A 78 8.23 -9.17 -1.70
N GLN A 79 8.30 -8.92 -3.00
CA GLN A 79 7.76 -9.82 -4.01
C GLN A 79 8.40 -11.21 -3.89
N ARG A 80 7.59 -12.25 -3.95
CA ARG A 80 8.04 -13.62 -3.94
C ARG A 80 8.64 -13.97 -5.30
N ASP A 81 9.78 -14.66 -5.27
CA ASP A 81 10.27 -15.41 -6.41
C ASP A 81 9.72 -16.85 -6.33
N PRO A 82 9.07 -17.39 -7.40
CA PRO A 82 8.47 -18.71 -7.39
C PRO A 82 9.49 -19.85 -7.23
N ASP A 83 10.73 -19.64 -7.68
CA ASP A 83 11.82 -20.61 -7.65
C ASP A 83 12.54 -20.59 -6.28
N VAL A 84 12.45 -19.49 -5.55
CA VAL A 84 13.08 -19.32 -4.23
C VAL A 84 12.14 -19.80 -3.11
N LYS A 85 12.36 -21.03 -2.63
CA LYS A 85 11.50 -21.67 -1.61
C LYS A 85 12.11 -21.72 -0.20
N ARG A 86 13.43 -21.86 -0.08
CA ARG A 86 14.09 -22.07 1.22
C ARG A 86 14.29 -20.75 1.94
N LYS A 87 14.11 -20.74 3.27
CA LYS A 87 14.25 -19.54 4.11
C LYS A 87 15.60 -18.83 3.93
N ARG A 88 16.70 -19.58 3.80
CA ARG A 88 18.04 -19.04 3.56
C ARG A 88 18.11 -18.27 2.23
N ASP A 89 17.54 -18.84 1.18
CA ASP A 89 17.57 -18.26 -0.16
C ASP A 89 16.63 -17.04 -0.25
N VAL A 90 15.47 -17.09 0.40
CA VAL A 90 14.57 -15.92 0.56
C VAL A 90 15.31 -14.79 1.28
N LYS A 91 16.02 -15.09 2.38
CA LYS A 91 16.81 -14.09 3.11
C LYS A 91 17.88 -13.47 2.20
N ARG A 92 18.61 -14.28 1.44
CA ARG A 92 19.64 -13.81 0.49
C ARG A 92 19.04 -12.92 -0.61
N MET A 93 17.91 -13.32 -1.19
CA MET A 93 17.20 -12.55 -2.22
C MET A 93 16.77 -11.17 -1.70
N LEU A 94 16.13 -11.12 -0.53
CA LEU A 94 15.67 -9.86 0.08
C LEU A 94 16.84 -8.93 0.41
N TRP A 95 17.98 -9.49 0.83
CA TRP A 95 19.18 -8.69 1.11
C TRP A 95 19.76 -8.07 -0.15
N ARG A 96 19.92 -8.87 -1.23
CA ARG A 96 20.34 -8.36 -2.53
C ARG A 96 19.44 -7.23 -3.00
N ARG A 97 18.12 -7.38 -2.87
CA ARG A 97 17.17 -6.33 -3.29
C ARG A 97 17.27 -5.07 -2.44
N LEU A 98 17.51 -5.22 -1.14
CA LEU A 98 17.73 -4.07 -0.27
C LEU A 98 19.00 -3.30 -0.68
N GLU A 99 20.09 -4.02 -0.96
CA GLU A 99 21.35 -3.42 -1.45
C GLU A 99 21.15 -2.73 -2.80
N MET A 100 20.45 -3.36 -3.75
CA MET A 100 20.09 -2.75 -5.03
C MET A 100 19.31 -1.45 -4.84
N TRP A 101 18.32 -1.45 -3.94
CA TRP A 101 17.55 -0.25 -3.62
C TRP A 101 18.44 0.87 -3.07
N GLN A 102 19.31 0.54 -2.11
CA GLN A 102 20.25 1.50 -1.52
C GLN A 102 21.25 2.05 -2.53
N ASN A 103 21.62 1.26 -3.54
CA ASN A 103 22.48 1.67 -4.65
C ASN A 103 21.74 2.44 -5.75
N GLY A 104 20.43 2.66 -5.64
CA GLY A 104 19.63 3.37 -6.63
C GLY A 104 19.27 2.56 -7.88
N GLN A 105 19.43 1.23 -7.85
CA GLN A 105 19.14 0.31 -8.97
C GLN A 105 17.65 0.00 -9.06
N VAL A 106 16.83 1.05 -9.18
CA VAL A 106 15.36 0.97 -9.12
C VAL A 106 14.80 0.33 -10.39
N GLU A 107 15.30 0.70 -11.56
CA GLU A 107 14.86 0.15 -12.85
C GLU A 107 15.04 -1.36 -12.89
N GLU A 108 16.19 -1.87 -12.42
CA GLU A 108 16.48 -3.29 -12.38
C GLU A 108 15.56 -4.05 -11.42
N LEU A 109 15.21 -3.44 -10.28
CA LEU A 109 14.23 -4.01 -9.35
C LEU A 109 12.83 -4.08 -9.95
N VAL A 110 12.42 -3.05 -10.69
CA VAL A 110 11.10 -3.03 -11.36
C VAL A 110 11.06 -4.02 -12.52
N CYS A 111 12.10 -4.09 -13.35
CA CYS A 111 12.23 -5.09 -14.41
C CYS A 111 12.24 -6.52 -13.86
N GLU A 112 12.96 -6.76 -12.75
CA GLU A 112 12.91 -8.04 -12.05
C GLU A 112 11.48 -8.35 -11.60
N ALA A 113 10.77 -7.36 -11.06
CA ALA A 113 9.43 -7.54 -10.54
C ALA A 113 8.41 -7.90 -11.63
N GLU A 114 8.49 -7.23 -12.77
CA GLU A 114 7.67 -7.53 -13.96
C GLU A 114 7.94 -8.95 -14.46
N ARG A 115 9.22 -9.32 -14.60
CA ARG A 115 9.63 -10.67 -15.03
C ARG A 115 9.11 -11.76 -14.08
N LEU A 116 9.22 -11.55 -12.77
CA LEU A 116 8.71 -12.49 -11.77
C LEU A 116 7.19 -12.56 -11.78
N ASP A 117 6.51 -11.45 -12.03
CA ASP A 117 5.06 -11.47 -12.12
C ASP A 117 4.61 -12.35 -13.28
N GLN A 118 5.24 -12.26 -14.46
CA GLN A 118 4.93 -13.09 -15.63
C GLN A 118 5.03 -14.61 -15.37
N GLN A 119 5.87 -15.04 -14.43
CA GLN A 119 6.04 -16.46 -14.08
C GLN A 119 4.88 -17.03 -13.25
N PHE A 120 4.05 -16.19 -12.63
CA PHE A 120 2.90 -16.69 -11.88
C PHE A 120 1.79 -17.13 -12.83
N LEU A 121 1.30 -18.36 -12.62
CA LEU A 121 0.09 -18.84 -13.29
C LEU A 121 -1.06 -17.84 -13.09
N THR A 122 -1.70 -17.45 -14.19
CA THR A 122 -2.90 -16.59 -14.22
C THR A 122 -4.11 -17.30 -13.62
N THR A 123 -4.19 -18.61 -13.78
CA THR A 123 -5.30 -19.43 -13.26
C THR A 123 -4.92 -20.04 -11.91
N GLN A 124 -5.76 -19.82 -10.88
CA GLN A 124 -5.61 -20.59 -9.64
C GLN A 124 -6.03 -22.04 -9.91
N PRO A 125 -5.19 -23.03 -9.55
CA PRO A 125 -5.60 -24.43 -9.65
C PRO A 125 -6.79 -24.68 -8.73
N GLN A 126 -7.70 -25.55 -9.16
CA GLN A 126 -8.77 -26.07 -8.29
C GLN A 126 -8.13 -26.67 -7.03
N LEU A 127 -8.54 -26.16 -5.87
CA LEU A 127 -8.04 -26.65 -4.58
C LEU A 127 -8.81 -27.91 -4.19
N ASP A 128 -8.08 -28.95 -3.82
CA ASP A 128 -8.64 -30.13 -3.17
C ASP A 128 -9.06 -29.81 -1.72
N ASP A 129 -10.02 -30.55 -1.18
CA ASP A 129 -10.55 -30.31 0.17
C ASP A 129 -9.45 -30.36 1.24
N ALA A 130 -8.41 -31.18 1.07
CA ALA A 130 -7.27 -31.22 1.98
C ALA A 130 -6.45 -29.92 1.94
N SER A 131 -6.24 -29.32 0.76
CA SER A 131 -5.61 -27.99 0.67
C SER A 131 -6.50 -26.89 1.26
N VAL A 132 -7.82 -26.96 1.07
CA VAL A 132 -8.76 -26.02 1.68
C VAL A 132 -8.65 -26.09 3.20
N TYR A 133 -8.69 -27.28 3.78
CA TYR A 133 -8.54 -27.49 5.22
C TYR A 133 -7.20 -26.95 5.74
N ARG A 134 -6.11 -27.23 5.03
CA ARG A 134 -4.77 -26.75 5.39
C ARG A 134 -4.68 -25.21 5.38
N ILE A 135 -5.27 -24.55 4.38
CA ILE A 135 -5.28 -23.09 4.29
C ILE A 135 -6.17 -22.50 5.39
N PHE A 136 -7.35 -23.06 5.61
CA PHE A 136 -8.25 -22.65 6.69
C PHE A 136 -7.58 -22.75 8.07
N ASN A 137 -7.02 -23.92 8.40
CA ASN A 137 -6.34 -24.14 9.68
C ASN A 137 -5.16 -23.17 9.85
N LYS A 138 -4.36 -22.97 8.79
CA LYS A 138 -3.29 -21.97 8.81
C LYS A 138 -3.81 -20.57 9.13
N LEU A 139 -4.89 -20.13 8.49
CA LEU A 139 -5.46 -18.80 8.74
C LEU A 139 -6.01 -18.67 10.17
N MET A 140 -6.61 -19.73 10.70
CA MET A 140 -7.08 -19.78 12.10
C MET A 140 -5.91 -19.67 13.09
N LEU A 141 -4.82 -20.41 12.86
CA LEU A 141 -3.60 -20.34 13.67
C LEU A 141 -2.90 -18.97 13.58
N GLU A 142 -3.03 -18.27 12.45
CA GLU A 142 -2.56 -16.90 12.28
C GLU A 142 -3.51 -15.85 12.91
N GLY A 143 -4.63 -16.27 13.54
CA GLY A 143 -5.63 -15.37 14.11
C GLY A 143 -6.53 -14.67 13.09
N LYS A 144 -6.43 -15.04 11.81
CA LYS A 144 -7.17 -14.42 10.69
C LYS A 144 -8.54 -15.06 10.50
N VAL A 145 -9.34 -15.10 11.57
CA VAL A 145 -10.63 -15.82 11.62
C VAL A 145 -11.58 -15.38 10.51
N ARG A 146 -11.76 -14.07 10.31
CA ARG A 146 -12.62 -13.54 9.24
C ARG A 146 -12.17 -13.99 7.85
N ALA A 147 -10.87 -13.97 7.57
CA ALA A 147 -10.32 -14.43 6.29
C ALA A 147 -10.47 -15.95 6.12
N ALA A 148 -10.31 -16.72 7.21
CA ALA A 148 -10.49 -18.17 7.20
C ALA A 148 -11.94 -18.55 6.87
N VAL A 149 -12.91 -17.95 7.57
CA VAL A 149 -14.34 -18.18 7.34
C VAL A 149 -14.69 -17.81 5.90
N ARG A 150 -14.33 -16.60 5.47
CA ARG A 150 -14.55 -16.12 4.11
C ARG A 150 -14.00 -17.08 3.05
N PHE A 151 -12.78 -17.58 3.25
CA PHE A 151 -12.12 -18.51 2.33
C PHE A 151 -12.89 -19.83 2.14
N VAL A 152 -13.58 -20.33 3.17
CA VAL A 152 -14.34 -21.58 3.09
C VAL A 152 -15.80 -21.35 2.64
N THR A 153 -16.40 -20.21 2.99
CA THR A 153 -17.80 -19.89 2.66
C THR A 153 -17.97 -19.30 1.26
N GLU A 154 -17.03 -18.48 0.78
CA GLU A 154 -17.08 -17.84 -0.53
C GLU A 154 -16.36 -18.65 -1.62
N ARG A 155 -16.61 -19.97 -1.69
CA ARG A 155 -16.09 -20.83 -2.78
C ARG A 155 -16.55 -20.39 -4.19
N GLY A 156 -17.40 -19.38 -4.30
CA GLY A 156 -17.90 -18.80 -5.55
C GLY A 156 -17.83 -17.27 -5.61
N GLY A 157 -16.85 -16.64 -4.95
CA GLY A 157 -16.64 -15.20 -5.09
C GLY A 157 -16.15 -14.87 -6.50
N GLU A 158 -17.01 -14.26 -7.32
CA GLU A 158 -16.61 -13.57 -8.55
C GLU A 158 -15.40 -12.70 -8.23
N GLY A 159 -14.31 -12.92 -8.98
CA GLY A 159 -13.10 -12.14 -8.84
C GLY A 159 -13.37 -10.65 -9.08
N ILE A 160 -12.38 -9.82 -8.76
CA ILE A 160 -12.41 -8.41 -9.12
C ILE A 160 -12.60 -8.32 -10.64
N LEU A 161 -13.74 -7.76 -11.06
CA LEU A 161 -14.05 -7.55 -12.47
C LEU A 161 -13.09 -6.50 -13.03
N HIS A 162 -12.33 -6.88 -14.06
CA HIS A 162 -11.41 -5.96 -14.71
C HIS A 162 -12.21 -4.82 -15.38
N PRO A 163 -11.81 -3.54 -15.28
CA PRO A 163 -12.55 -2.43 -15.86
C PRO A 163 -12.85 -2.60 -17.36
N SER A 164 -11.91 -3.21 -18.10
CA SER A 164 -12.03 -3.53 -19.53
C SER A 164 -12.72 -4.86 -19.83
N ALA A 165 -13.07 -5.68 -18.82
CA ALA A 165 -13.84 -6.90 -19.06
C ALA A 165 -15.25 -6.55 -19.51
N GLN A 166 -15.85 -7.43 -20.31
CA GLN A 166 -17.26 -7.31 -20.67
C GLN A 166 -18.13 -7.54 -19.43
N ALA A 167 -19.14 -6.69 -19.25
CA ALA A 167 -20.12 -6.89 -18.19
C ALA A 167 -21.06 -8.05 -18.54
N ASP A 168 -21.33 -8.93 -17.59
CA ASP A 168 -22.19 -10.12 -17.79
C ASP A 168 -23.66 -9.79 -18.15
N ARG A 169 -24.08 -8.52 -17.98
CA ARG A 169 -25.44 -8.07 -18.26
C ARG A 169 -25.56 -7.36 -19.61
N ARG A 170 -26.64 -7.68 -20.35
CA ARG A 170 -27.03 -7.00 -21.60
C ARG A 170 -27.08 -5.47 -21.44
N PRO A 171 -26.70 -4.70 -22.47
CA PRO A 171 -26.35 -5.13 -23.82
C PRO A 171 -24.91 -5.66 -23.97
N PRO A 172 -24.66 -6.60 -24.90
CA PRO A 172 -23.31 -7.09 -25.18
C PRO A 172 -22.43 -5.94 -25.72
N GLY A 173 -21.15 -5.93 -25.32
CA GLY A 173 -20.19 -4.90 -25.73
C GLY A 173 -19.98 -3.75 -24.74
N VAL A 174 -20.67 -3.76 -23.59
CA VAL A 174 -20.46 -2.77 -22.53
C VAL A 174 -19.38 -3.26 -21.56
N THR A 175 -18.41 -2.40 -21.25
CA THR A 175 -17.36 -2.74 -20.28
C THR A 175 -17.85 -2.57 -18.84
N VAL A 176 -17.18 -3.20 -17.89
CA VAL A 176 -17.42 -2.99 -16.45
C VAL A 176 -17.29 -1.50 -16.09
N LEU A 177 -16.31 -0.80 -16.67
CA LEU A 177 -16.12 0.64 -16.46
C LEU A 177 -17.33 1.46 -16.91
N ASP A 178 -17.92 1.13 -18.06
CA ASP A 178 -19.09 1.84 -18.59
C ASP A 178 -20.31 1.64 -17.70
N VAL A 179 -20.51 0.43 -17.18
CA VAL A 179 -21.58 0.14 -16.21
C VAL A 179 -21.37 0.92 -14.93
N LEU A 180 -20.14 1.00 -14.41
CA LEU A 180 -19.81 1.76 -13.21
C LEU A 180 -20.06 3.25 -13.44
N ARG A 181 -19.57 3.82 -14.55
CA ARG A 181 -19.84 5.22 -14.92
C ARG A 181 -21.34 5.53 -14.99
N LYS A 182 -22.14 4.61 -15.53
CA LYS A 182 -23.60 4.76 -15.56
C LYS A 182 -24.25 4.71 -14.17
N LYS A 183 -23.70 3.92 -13.24
CA LYS A 183 -24.19 3.87 -11.84
C LYS A 183 -23.83 5.13 -11.07
N HIS A 184 -22.72 5.78 -11.41
CA HIS A 184 -22.32 7.01 -10.75
C HIS A 184 -23.22 8.17 -11.20
N PRO A 185 -23.89 8.88 -10.27
CA PRO A 185 -24.60 10.09 -10.63
C PRO A 185 -23.60 11.11 -11.20
N PRO A 186 -24.05 12.02 -12.09
CA PRO A 186 -23.21 13.13 -12.51
C PRO A 186 -22.74 13.90 -11.27
N GLN A 187 -21.50 14.36 -11.28
CA GLN A 187 -20.95 15.18 -10.20
C GLN A 187 -21.86 16.40 -10.01
N GLN A 188 -22.61 16.42 -8.91
CA GLN A 188 -23.42 17.56 -8.54
C GLN A 188 -22.53 18.52 -7.75
N GLN A 189 -22.53 19.79 -8.15
CA GLN A 189 -22.01 20.82 -7.26
C GLN A 189 -22.95 20.88 -6.05
N PRO A 190 -22.41 20.90 -4.82
CA PRO A 190 -23.24 21.11 -3.65
C PRO A 190 -23.99 22.43 -3.81
N TYR A 191 -25.28 22.44 -3.49
CA TYR A 191 -26.06 23.68 -3.45
C TYR A 191 -25.45 24.64 -2.44
N GLU A 192 -25.55 25.96 -2.67
CA GLU A 192 -25.04 26.96 -1.72
C GLU A 192 -25.63 26.78 -0.32
N GLU A 193 -26.88 26.34 -0.24
CA GLU A 193 -27.62 26.01 0.98
C GLU A 193 -27.01 24.84 1.78
N ALA A 194 -26.22 23.97 1.14
CA ALA A 194 -25.51 22.87 1.81
C ALA A 194 -24.25 23.35 2.54
N PHE A 195 -23.78 24.57 2.24
CA PHE A 195 -22.68 25.20 2.96
C PHE A 195 -23.23 25.97 4.15
N LEU A 196 -22.60 25.80 5.31
CA LEU A 196 -22.88 26.64 6.45
C LEU A 196 -22.36 28.07 6.13
N PRO A 197 -23.21 29.11 6.24
CA PRO A 197 -22.72 30.48 6.13
C PRO A 197 -21.74 30.72 7.27
N CYS A 198 -20.49 30.95 6.90
CA CYS A 198 -19.37 31.08 7.81
C CYS A 198 -18.51 32.24 7.31
N ASP A 199 -18.65 33.40 7.94
CA ASP A 199 -17.92 34.61 7.56
C ASP A 199 -16.42 34.49 7.91
N ASP A 200 -16.13 33.83 9.03
CA ASP A 200 -14.77 33.56 9.50
C ASP A 200 -14.58 32.05 9.71
N LEU A 201 -13.56 31.45 9.09
CA LEU A 201 -13.18 30.07 9.39
C LEU A 201 -12.59 30.00 10.82
N PRO A 202 -12.91 28.96 11.60
CA PRO A 202 -12.25 28.75 12.88
C PRO A 202 -10.73 28.59 12.67
N PRO A 203 -9.90 29.02 13.63
CA PRO A 203 -8.46 28.82 13.53
C PRO A 203 -8.15 27.33 13.44
N LEU A 204 -7.24 26.95 12.54
CA LEU A 204 -6.71 25.59 12.49
C LEU A 204 -5.89 25.36 13.76
N ILE A 205 -6.31 24.40 14.57
CA ILE A 205 -5.55 23.96 15.74
C ILE A 205 -4.64 22.84 15.28
N ASP A 206 -3.33 23.04 15.41
CA ASP A 206 -2.35 22.04 15.05
C ASP A 206 -2.60 20.73 15.82
N VAL A 207 -2.65 19.64 15.06
CA VAL A 207 -2.75 18.29 15.60
C VAL A 207 -1.35 17.83 15.97
N ASP A 208 -1.13 17.59 17.26
CA ASP A 208 0.10 16.98 17.76
C ASP A 208 0.05 15.46 17.57
N ILE A 209 0.97 14.92 16.77
CA ILE A 209 1.06 13.50 16.46
C ILE A 209 2.42 13.02 16.93
N THR A 210 2.40 12.16 17.95
CA THR A 210 3.60 11.57 18.53
C THR A 210 3.81 10.13 18.06
N ASP A 211 5.01 9.59 18.29
CA ASP A 211 5.33 8.18 18.07
C ASP A 211 4.41 7.22 18.86
N SER A 212 3.91 7.65 20.02
CA SER A 212 2.95 6.93 20.85
C SER A 212 1.57 6.86 20.21
N THR A 213 1.14 7.93 19.52
CA THR A 213 -0.09 7.96 18.74
C THR A 213 -0.02 6.95 17.59
N VAL A 214 1.11 6.93 16.88
CA VAL A 214 1.37 5.95 15.80
C VAL A 214 1.43 4.53 16.35
N GLU A 215 2.02 4.31 17.52
CA GLU A 215 2.05 2.99 18.18
C GLU A 215 0.64 2.44 18.44
N ARG A 216 -0.22 3.28 19.04
CA ARG A 216 -1.61 2.92 19.32
C ARG A 216 -2.38 2.61 18.03
N ALA A 217 -2.17 3.40 16.99
CA ALA A 217 -2.78 3.14 15.67
C ALA A 217 -2.27 1.82 15.07
N ALA A 218 -0.96 1.53 15.19
CA ALA A 218 -0.35 0.31 14.68
C ALA A 218 -0.97 -0.96 15.28
N TRP A 219 -1.24 -0.98 16.59
CA TRP A 219 -1.92 -2.10 17.27
C TRP A 219 -3.31 -2.41 16.70
N CYS A 220 -4.00 -1.39 16.21
CA CYS A 220 -5.36 -1.51 15.66
C CYS A 220 -5.37 -1.75 14.15
N LEU A 221 -4.21 -1.83 13.48
CA LEU A 221 -4.16 -2.05 12.04
C LEU A 221 -4.85 -3.37 11.67
N SER A 222 -5.73 -3.25 10.69
CA SER A 222 -6.39 -4.39 10.06
C SER A 222 -6.57 -4.07 8.58
N GLY A 223 -6.46 -5.08 7.73
CA GLY A 223 -6.52 -4.86 6.29
C GLY A 223 -5.55 -5.74 5.51
N SER A 224 -5.82 -5.83 4.22
CA SER A 224 -4.96 -6.49 3.23
C SER A 224 -3.84 -5.55 2.77
N ALA A 225 -3.04 -6.02 1.81
CA ALA A 225 -1.86 -5.35 1.30
C ALA A 225 -2.06 -3.96 0.67
N GLY A 226 -3.28 -3.63 0.21
CA GLY A 226 -3.57 -2.36 -0.45
C GLY A 226 -2.68 -2.08 -1.68
N SER A 227 -2.57 -0.79 -2.04
CA SER A 227 -1.73 -0.31 -3.13
C SER A 227 -0.24 -0.29 -2.80
N THR A 228 0.17 -0.46 -1.53
CA THR A 228 1.59 -0.48 -1.11
C THR A 228 2.18 -1.90 -0.94
N GLY A 229 1.36 -2.96 -1.04
CA GLY A 229 1.81 -4.35 -1.04
C GLY A 229 2.01 -5.00 0.35
N GLY A 230 2.18 -4.21 1.41
CA GLY A 230 2.30 -4.67 2.79
C GLY A 230 0.95 -4.76 3.50
N ASP A 231 0.59 -5.93 4.05
CA ASP A 231 -0.66 -6.10 4.81
C ASP A 231 -0.57 -5.54 6.25
N ALA A 232 -1.66 -5.57 7.01
CA ALA A 232 -1.66 -5.08 8.38
C ALA A 232 -0.61 -5.75 9.27
N ASN A 233 -0.35 -7.05 9.08
CA ASN A 233 0.65 -7.78 9.87
C ASN A 233 2.08 -7.35 9.49
N PHE A 234 2.34 -7.13 8.20
CA PHE A 234 3.57 -6.51 7.74
C PHE A 234 3.83 -5.19 8.48
N TRP A 235 2.90 -4.26 8.44
CA TRP A 235 3.08 -2.93 9.06
C TRP A 235 3.19 -3.00 10.58
N GLN A 236 2.35 -3.79 11.25
CA GLN A 236 2.47 -4.05 12.69
C GLN A 236 3.85 -4.58 13.06
N THR A 237 4.39 -5.52 12.28
CA THR A 237 5.70 -6.10 12.52
C THR A 237 6.79 -5.03 12.47
N PHE A 238 6.80 -4.17 11.44
CA PHE A 238 7.82 -3.13 11.29
C PHE A 238 7.66 -1.95 12.26
N LEU A 239 6.44 -1.61 12.66
CA LEU A 239 6.16 -0.50 13.59
C LEU A 239 6.33 -0.88 15.07
N LEU A 240 6.25 -2.17 15.43
CA LEU A 240 6.20 -2.59 16.84
C LEU A 240 7.36 -3.49 17.29
N ARG A 241 7.95 -4.33 16.42
CA ARG A 241 8.77 -5.48 16.89
C ARG A 241 10.29 -5.24 16.98
N TYR A 242 10.82 -4.17 16.40
CA TYR A 242 12.27 -3.98 16.25
C TYR A 242 12.87 -2.90 17.16
N GLY A 243 12.24 -2.63 18.31
CA GLY A 243 12.76 -1.72 19.34
C GLY A 243 13.05 -0.33 18.77
N ALA A 244 14.28 0.17 18.94
CA ALA A 244 14.69 1.50 18.46
C ALA A 244 14.46 1.72 16.95
N LYS A 245 14.61 0.68 16.11
CA LYS A 245 14.37 0.81 14.66
C LYS A 245 12.89 1.00 14.35
N SER A 246 12.02 0.26 15.04
CA SER A 246 10.58 0.46 14.99
C SER A 246 10.15 1.82 15.56
N GLY A 247 10.81 2.27 16.64
CA GLY A 247 10.60 3.61 17.22
C GLY A 247 10.93 4.73 16.23
N ARG A 248 12.08 4.64 15.55
CA ARG A 248 12.45 5.60 14.48
C ARG A 248 11.41 5.62 13.36
N LEU A 249 10.97 4.46 12.89
CA LEU A 249 9.91 4.39 11.87
C LEU A 249 8.61 5.05 12.36
N ARG A 250 8.21 4.83 13.62
CA ARG A 250 7.02 5.49 14.20
C ARG A 250 7.18 7.00 14.28
N ALA A 251 8.36 7.49 14.67
CA ALA A 251 8.66 8.92 14.69
C ALA A 251 8.63 9.54 13.29
N ALA A 252 9.19 8.85 12.29
CA ALA A 252 9.14 9.28 10.89
C ALA A 252 7.70 9.37 10.37
N VAL A 253 6.87 8.35 10.65
CA VAL A 253 5.45 8.36 10.31
C VAL A 253 4.72 9.49 11.04
N ALA A 254 4.99 9.70 12.32
CA ALA A 254 4.39 10.79 13.10
C ALA A 254 4.70 12.15 12.46
N SER A 255 5.96 12.39 12.11
CA SER A 255 6.38 13.61 11.41
C SER A 255 5.66 13.78 10.07
N LEU A 256 5.55 12.73 9.26
CA LEU A 256 4.83 12.78 8.00
C LEU A 256 3.35 13.13 8.20
N VAL A 257 2.67 12.47 9.14
CA VAL A 257 1.24 12.71 9.37
C VAL A 257 1.01 14.08 10.00
N SER A 258 1.89 14.57 10.88
CA SER A 258 1.82 15.95 11.40
C SER A 258 1.88 16.97 10.27
N ILE A 259 2.75 16.76 9.28
CA ILE A 259 2.80 17.63 8.10
C ILE A 259 1.50 17.54 7.33
N LEU A 260 1.02 16.34 7.00
CA LEU A 260 -0.24 16.17 6.26
C LEU A 260 -1.47 16.74 7.01
N ALA A 261 -1.46 16.74 8.34
CA ALA A 261 -2.57 17.23 9.16
C ALA A 261 -2.55 18.75 9.36
N ASN A 262 -1.37 19.36 9.41
CA ASN A 262 -1.21 20.77 9.78
C ASN A 262 -0.79 21.66 8.61
N THR A 263 -0.37 21.07 7.49
CA THR A 263 -0.10 21.82 6.25
C THR A 263 -1.26 21.67 5.28
N ILE A 264 -1.63 22.77 4.64
CA ILE A 264 -2.46 22.72 3.44
C ILE A 264 -1.53 22.16 2.37
N VAL A 265 -1.67 20.88 2.06
CA VAL A 265 -0.96 20.28 0.92
C VAL A 265 -1.64 20.82 -0.34
N SER A 266 -1.18 21.98 -0.80
CA SER A 266 -1.52 22.59 -2.09
C SER A 266 -0.78 21.90 -3.23
#